data_AF-A0A6A1WA14-F1
#
_entry.id   AF-A0A6A1WA14-F1
#
_cell.length_a   1.000
_cell.length_b   1.000
_cell.length_c   1.000
_cell.angle_alpha   90.00
_cell.angle_beta   90.00
_cell.angle_gamma   90.00
#
_symmetry.space_group_name_H-M   'P 1'
#
loop_
_entity.id
_entity.type
_entity.pdbx_description
1 polymer ?
#
loop_
_entity_poly.entity_id
_entity_poly.type
_entity_poly.pdbx_seq_one_letter_code
_entity_poly.pdbx_strand_id
1 'polypeptide(L)'
;MTFEEWVWDIIGQFVMVSASKILGTEYDPKVHLGWYNMYTAAHEGSNYNSISCRDQVLAAVRELVDLYKDEEVSITVTGHSMGAAMATLNAADIVHNGYNKPTDLPNKGCPVTVFGFACPRIGDEGFLKVVSDLGNLHVLRISNNTDPVPRLPETTIATPYVDVGEELMINTLKSPYLKHPDSERVDLTVHNLEVYLHGVAGSHGIDGDFEMEVNRDFSLVNKMTDALIDTLLITGNWWTPENKSMVQNDNGSWVLMDHERDDDDDLSL
;
A
#
# COMPACT_ATOMS: atom_id res chain seq x y z
N MET A 1 11.75 -7.66 -12.43
CA MET A 1 10.55 -6.93 -12.85
C MET A 1 10.70 -5.52 -12.34
N THR A 2 10.85 -4.54 -13.23
CA THR A 2 10.88 -3.12 -12.87
C THR A 2 9.47 -2.63 -12.49
N PHE A 3 9.35 -1.48 -11.82
CA PHE A 3 8.05 -0.87 -11.53
C PHE A 3 7.23 -0.66 -12.82
N GLU A 4 7.88 -0.25 -13.92
CA GLU A 4 7.23 -0.11 -15.23
C GLU A 4 6.74 -1.45 -15.78
N GLU A 5 7.58 -2.50 -15.78
CA GLU A 5 7.18 -3.85 -16.22
C GLU A 5 6.02 -4.40 -15.37
N TRP A 6 6.06 -4.17 -14.06
CA TRP A 6 5.01 -4.58 -13.12
C TRP A 6 3.69 -3.84 -13.37
N VAL A 7 3.74 -2.52 -13.56
CA VAL A 7 2.58 -1.70 -13.93
C VAL A 7 1.97 -2.27 -15.21
N TRP A 8 2.75 -2.49 -16.26
CA TRP A 8 2.21 -2.99 -17.53
C TRP A 8 1.68 -4.43 -17.46
N ASP A 9 2.31 -5.32 -16.70
CA ASP A 9 1.88 -6.73 -16.61
C ASP A 9 0.61 -6.91 -15.75
N ILE A 10 0.47 -6.16 -14.65
CA ILE A 10 -0.71 -6.27 -13.77
C ILE A 10 -1.86 -5.39 -14.25
N ILE A 11 -1.57 -4.15 -14.67
CA ILE A 11 -2.58 -3.23 -15.20
C ILE A 11 -2.97 -3.60 -16.64
N GLY A 12 -2.13 -4.31 -17.39
CA GLY A 12 -2.47 -4.76 -18.75
C GLY A 12 -3.58 -5.80 -18.82
N GLN A 13 -3.86 -6.52 -17.73
CA GLN A 13 -4.90 -7.55 -17.65
C GLN A 13 -5.94 -7.19 -16.59
N PHE A 14 -6.85 -6.27 -16.93
CA PHE A 14 -7.98 -5.79 -16.12
C PHE A 14 -9.08 -6.84 -15.84
N VAL A 15 -8.68 -8.06 -15.57
CA VAL A 15 -9.57 -9.20 -15.29
C VAL A 15 -10.02 -9.13 -13.84
N MET A 16 -11.32 -9.20 -13.61
CA MET A 16 -11.89 -9.37 -12.28
C MET A 16 -12.27 -10.82 -12.02
N VAL A 17 -12.13 -11.25 -10.77
CA VAL A 17 -12.56 -12.55 -10.26
C VAL A 17 -13.48 -12.39 -9.06
N SER A 18 -14.35 -13.37 -8.83
CA SER A 18 -15.22 -13.38 -7.66
C SER A 18 -14.40 -13.40 -6.37
N ALA A 19 -14.69 -12.46 -5.48
CA ALA A 19 -14.15 -12.36 -4.14
C ALA A 19 -14.99 -13.12 -3.10
N SER A 20 -15.98 -13.92 -3.52
CA SER A 20 -16.96 -14.46 -2.57
C SER A 20 -16.39 -15.46 -1.56
N LYS A 21 -15.21 -16.01 -1.82
CA LYS A 21 -14.50 -16.86 -0.84
C LYS A 21 -13.92 -16.06 0.33
N ILE A 22 -13.67 -14.77 0.14
CA ILE A 22 -13.06 -13.89 1.15
C ILE A 22 -14.07 -12.89 1.74
N LEU A 23 -15.07 -12.45 0.96
CA LEU A 23 -16.00 -11.37 1.32
C LEU A 23 -17.48 -11.78 1.22
N GLY A 24 -17.75 -13.08 1.15
CA GLY A 24 -19.11 -13.61 1.08
C GLY A 24 -19.79 -13.39 -0.28
N THR A 25 -20.99 -13.95 -0.43
CA THR A 25 -21.74 -13.92 -1.69
C THR A 25 -22.68 -12.73 -1.81
N GLU A 26 -22.87 -11.97 -0.73
CA GLU A 26 -23.72 -10.78 -0.74
C GLU A 26 -23.11 -9.73 -1.68
N TYR A 27 -23.93 -9.18 -2.59
CA TYR A 27 -23.53 -8.26 -3.66
C TYR A 27 -22.64 -8.82 -4.79
N ASP A 28 -22.30 -10.12 -4.79
CA ASP A 28 -21.42 -10.77 -5.78
C ASP A 28 -20.12 -9.98 -6.05
N PRO A 29 -19.32 -9.69 -4.99
CA PRO A 29 -18.18 -8.80 -5.09
C PRO A 29 -17.11 -9.39 -6.00
N LYS A 30 -16.54 -8.57 -6.89
CA LYS A 30 -15.39 -8.95 -7.70
C LYS A 30 -14.23 -8.00 -7.45
N VAL A 31 -13.03 -8.57 -7.49
CA VAL A 31 -11.77 -7.84 -7.34
C VAL A 31 -10.81 -8.20 -8.47
N HIS A 32 -9.82 -7.36 -8.71
CA HIS A 32 -8.78 -7.60 -9.70
C HIS A 32 -8.08 -8.94 -9.44
N LEU A 33 -7.87 -9.72 -10.51
CA LEU A 33 -7.23 -11.03 -10.46
C LEU A 33 -5.85 -10.99 -9.79
N GLY A 34 -5.04 -9.98 -10.14
CA GLY A 34 -3.71 -9.77 -9.55
C GLY A 34 -3.75 -9.63 -8.04
N TRP A 35 -4.62 -8.75 -7.51
CA TRP A 35 -4.77 -8.54 -6.06
C TRP A 35 -5.26 -9.81 -5.37
N TYR A 36 -6.27 -10.47 -5.96
CA TYR A 36 -6.81 -11.71 -5.41
C TYR A 36 -5.76 -12.83 -5.32
N ASN A 37 -4.98 -13.03 -6.39
CA ASN A 37 -3.96 -14.08 -6.44
C ASN A 37 -2.82 -13.79 -5.46
N MET A 38 -2.32 -12.56 -5.41
CA MET A 38 -1.28 -12.19 -4.45
C MET A 38 -1.74 -12.38 -3.00
N TYR A 39 -3.03 -12.16 -2.74
CA TYR A 39 -3.60 -12.28 -1.41
C TYR A 39 -3.86 -13.73 -0.99
N THR A 40 -4.37 -14.56 -1.91
CA THR A 40 -4.91 -15.89 -1.58
C THR A 40 -4.08 -17.08 -2.06
N ALA A 41 -3.11 -16.89 -2.95
CA ALA A 41 -2.31 -18.00 -3.46
C ALA A 41 -1.40 -18.58 -2.37
N ALA A 42 -1.31 -19.90 -2.36
CA ALA A 42 -0.38 -20.68 -1.56
C ALA A 42 0.26 -21.76 -2.45
N HIS A 43 1.49 -22.13 -2.16
CA HIS A 43 2.26 -23.11 -2.90
C HIS A 43 2.75 -24.22 -1.96
N GLU A 44 2.10 -25.38 -2.04
CA GLU A 44 2.51 -26.58 -1.31
C GLU A 44 3.98 -26.89 -1.58
N GLY A 45 4.76 -27.12 -0.50
CA GLY A 45 6.19 -27.45 -0.58
C GLY A 45 7.13 -26.24 -0.68
N SER A 46 6.63 -25.01 -0.69
CA SER A 46 7.47 -23.82 -0.51
C SER A 46 7.81 -23.59 0.96
N ASN A 47 9.03 -23.16 1.24
CA ASN A 47 9.44 -22.79 2.60
C ASN A 47 8.86 -21.43 3.05
N TYR A 48 8.39 -20.58 2.11
CA TYR A 48 8.00 -19.19 2.42
C TYR A 48 6.51 -18.89 2.18
N ASN A 49 5.85 -19.62 1.29
CA ASN A 49 4.44 -19.40 0.95
C ASN A 49 3.65 -20.71 0.91
N SER A 50 3.93 -21.61 1.85
CA SER A 50 3.14 -22.84 2.11
C SER A 50 1.70 -22.53 2.53
N ILE A 51 1.49 -21.38 3.17
CA ILE A 51 0.18 -20.76 3.45
C ILE A 51 0.11 -19.38 2.79
N SER A 52 -1.11 -18.92 2.50
CA SER A 52 -1.32 -17.67 1.77
C SER A 52 -0.95 -16.44 2.60
N CYS A 53 -0.64 -15.32 1.92
CA CYS A 53 -0.41 -14.02 2.59
C CYS A 53 -1.60 -13.63 3.48
N ARG A 54 -2.82 -13.86 2.98
CA ARG A 54 -4.06 -13.71 3.75
C ARG A 54 -4.00 -14.48 5.07
N ASP A 55 -3.74 -15.78 5.03
CA ASP A 55 -3.83 -16.63 6.22
C ASP A 55 -2.74 -16.27 7.24
N GLN A 56 -1.53 -15.92 6.77
CA GLN A 56 -0.44 -15.43 7.64
C GLN A 56 -0.85 -14.16 8.40
N VAL A 57 -1.34 -13.14 7.69
CA VAL A 57 -1.73 -11.86 8.30
C VAL A 57 -2.93 -12.04 9.22
N LEU A 58 -3.95 -12.80 8.81
CA LEU A 58 -5.14 -13.02 9.63
C LEU A 58 -4.83 -13.78 10.92
N ALA A 59 -3.89 -14.73 10.89
CA ALA A 59 -3.42 -15.44 12.09
C ALA A 59 -2.71 -14.48 13.07
N ALA A 60 -1.77 -13.68 12.59
CA ALA A 60 -1.07 -12.70 13.43
C ALA A 60 -2.01 -11.63 14.01
N VAL A 61 -2.95 -11.13 13.20
CA VAL A 61 -3.97 -10.18 13.67
C VAL A 61 -4.84 -10.81 14.76
N ARG A 62 -5.28 -12.06 14.57
CA ARG A 62 -6.08 -12.80 15.55
C ARG A 62 -5.35 -12.92 16.88
N GLU A 63 -4.09 -13.34 16.84
CA GLU A 63 -3.25 -13.50 18.01
C GLU A 63 -3.13 -12.19 18.80
N LEU A 64 -2.79 -11.08 18.13
CA LEU A 64 -2.65 -9.78 18.78
C LEU A 64 -3.98 -9.25 19.34
N VAL A 65 -5.09 -9.43 18.60
CA VAL A 65 -6.42 -9.00 19.07
C VAL A 65 -6.86 -9.82 20.29
N ASP A 66 -6.52 -11.11 20.36
CA ASP A 66 -6.79 -11.96 21.52
C ASP A 66 -5.88 -11.62 22.71
N LEU A 67 -4.61 -11.32 22.47
CA LEU A 67 -3.63 -10.94 23.48
C LEU A 67 -4.04 -9.64 24.20
N TYR A 68 -4.43 -8.62 23.44
CA TYR A 68 -4.80 -7.30 23.97
C TYR A 68 -6.31 -7.16 24.19
N LYS A 69 -7.05 -8.26 24.37
CA LYS A 69 -8.51 -8.26 24.47
C LYS A 69 -9.08 -7.47 25.64
N ASP A 70 -8.27 -7.18 26.67
CA ASP A 70 -8.66 -6.38 27.84
C ASP A 70 -8.36 -4.88 27.69
N GLU A 71 -7.73 -4.47 26.58
CA GLU A 71 -7.35 -3.08 26.28
C GLU A 71 -8.24 -2.46 25.20
N GLU A 72 -8.02 -1.18 24.91
CA GLU A 72 -8.57 -0.51 23.74
C GLU A 72 -7.59 -0.68 22.57
N VAL A 73 -8.06 -1.31 21.49
CA VAL A 73 -7.25 -1.67 20.34
C VAL A 73 -7.80 -1.00 19.09
N SER A 74 -6.93 -0.69 18.13
CA SER A 74 -7.28 -0.33 16.75
C SER A 74 -6.32 -1.02 15.80
N ILE A 75 -6.78 -1.38 14.61
CA ILE A 75 -5.92 -1.93 13.55
C ILE A 75 -5.72 -0.85 12.49
N THR A 76 -4.47 -0.58 12.14
CA THR A 76 -4.13 0.30 11.02
C THR A 76 -3.40 -0.51 9.96
N VAL A 77 -3.92 -0.48 8.73
CA VAL A 77 -3.30 -1.11 7.56
C VAL A 77 -2.86 0.00 6.61
N THR A 78 -1.65 -0.09 6.07
CA THR A 78 -1.14 0.91 5.14
C THR A 78 -0.41 0.25 3.99
N GLY A 79 -0.30 0.98 2.90
CA GLY A 79 0.46 0.55 1.75
C GLY A 79 0.50 1.64 0.70
N HIS A 80 1.42 1.46 -0.24
CA HIS A 80 1.62 2.34 -1.39
C HIS A 80 1.45 1.54 -2.67
N SER A 81 0.83 2.14 -3.69
CA SER A 81 0.62 1.50 -5.00
C SER A 81 -0.13 0.16 -4.84
N MET A 82 0.43 -0.94 -5.36
CA MET A 82 -0.02 -2.31 -5.08
C MET A 82 -0.33 -2.57 -3.60
N GLY A 83 0.55 -2.12 -2.71
CA GLY A 83 0.41 -2.32 -1.28
C GLY A 83 -0.85 -1.66 -0.72
N ALA A 84 -1.29 -0.54 -1.29
CA ALA A 84 -2.53 0.12 -0.87
C ALA A 84 -3.78 -0.68 -1.28
N ALA A 85 -3.76 -1.30 -2.48
CA ALA A 85 -4.82 -2.19 -2.92
C ALA A 85 -4.91 -3.44 -2.03
N MET A 86 -3.76 -4.04 -1.71
CA MET A 86 -3.67 -5.17 -0.78
C MET A 86 -4.11 -4.80 0.64
N ALA A 87 -3.70 -3.63 1.14
CA ALA A 87 -4.10 -3.12 2.46
C ALA A 87 -5.63 -2.98 2.57
N THR A 88 -6.26 -2.43 1.54
CA THR A 88 -7.72 -2.25 1.51
C THR A 88 -8.45 -3.60 1.43
N LEU A 89 -7.98 -4.53 0.59
CA LEU A 89 -8.55 -5.88 0.50
C LEU A 89 -8.42 -6.65 1.82
N ASN A 90 -7.26 -6.58 2.46
CA ASN A 90 -7.00 -7.19 3.76
C ASN A 90 -7.85 -6.58 4.87
N ALA A 91 -7.97 -5.26 4.95
CA ALA A 91 -8.80 -4.60 5.93
C ALA A 91 -10.29 -4.97 5.78
N ALA A 92 -10.78 -5.07 4.54
CA ALA A 92 -12.13 -5.56 4.27
C ALA A 92 -12.33 -7.00 4.76
N ASP A 93 -11.39 -7.90 4.48
CA ASP A 93 -11.42 -9.29 4.93
C ASP A 93 -11.36 -9.40 6.47
N ILE A 94 -10.50 -8.60 7.12
CA ILE A 94 -10.39 -8.54 8.58
C ILE A 94 -11.75 -8.19 9.21
N VAL A 95 -12.41 -7.13 8.73
CA VAL A 95 -13.67 -6.67 9.32
C VAL A 95 -14.83 -7.58 8.94
N HIS A 96 -14.91 -8.00 7.68
CA HIS A 96 -15.96 -8.89 7.17
C HIS A 96 -16.01 -10.22 7.92
N ASN A 97 -14.85 -10.83 8.15
CA ASN A 97 -14.73 -12.11 8.84
C ASN A 97 -14.52 -11.99 10.36
N GLY A 98 -14.55 -10.77 10.91
CA GLY A 98 -14.47 -10.54 12.36
C GLY A 98 -13.12 -10.86 12.99
N TYR A 99 -12.02 -10.71 12.25
CA TYR A 99 -10.66 -10.77 12.78
C TYR A 99 -10.28 -9.56 13.64
N ASN A 100 -11.04 -8.48 13.55
CA ASN A 100 -10.96 -7.32 14.44
C ASN A 100 -11.73 -7.50 15.77
N LYS A 101 -12.11 -8.72 16.15
CA LYS A 101 -12.87 -9.02 17.38
C LYS A 101 -12.15 -10.12 18.13
N PRO A 102 -11.95 -10.04 19.45
CA PRO A 102 -11.39 -11.17 20.19
C PRO A 102 -12.27 -12.42 20.09
N THR A 103 -11.64 -13.60 20.05
CA THR A 103 -12.27 -14.91 19.89
C THR A 103 -13.34 -15.17 20.95
N ASP A 104 -13.05 -14.79 22.20
CA ASP A 104 -13.95 -14.99 23.34
C ASP A 104 -14.96 -13.83 23.54
N LEU A 105 -14.80 -12.71 22.83
CA LEU A 105 -15.58 -11.48 23.01
C LEU A 105 -16.09 -10.92 21.67
N PRO A 106 -16.99 -11.63 20.96
CA PRO A 106 -17.41 -11.30 19.60
C PRO A 106 -18.15 -9.95 19.46
N ASN A 107 -18.60 -9.37 20.57
CA ASN A 107 -19.23 -8.05 20.62
C ASN A 107 -18.23 -6.89 20.77
N LYS A 108 -16.94 -7.18 21.00
CA LYS A 108 -15.88 -6.18 21.21
C LYS A 108 -15.02 -6.04 19.93
N GLY A 109 -15.61 -5.49 18.86
CA GLY A 109 -14.88 -5.20 17.64
C GLY A 109 -14.08 -3.89 17.74
N CYS A 110 -12.83 -3.88 17.25
CA CYS A 110 -12.02 -2.67 17.12
C CYS A 110 -12.15 -2.03 15.73
N PRO A 111 -11.95 -0.70 15.60
CA PRO A 111 -11.91 -0.03 14.31
C PRO A 111 -10.68 -0.51 13.51
N VAL A 112 -10.88 -0.63 12.20
CA VAL A 112 -9.84 -0.94 11.21
C VAL A 112 -9.74 0.23 10.24
N THR A 113 -8.56 0.86 10.16
CA THR A 113 -8.34 2.04 9.32
C THR A 113 -7.27 1.77 8.28
N VAL A 114 -7.54 2.14 7.04
CA VAL A 114 -6.60 2.08 5.92
C VAL A 114 -6.11 3.47 5.57
N PHE A 115 -4.80 3.64 5.52
CA PHE A 115 -4.14 4.79 4.89
C PHE A 115 -3.43 4.30 3.63
N GLY A 116 -4.09 4.40 2.48
CA GLY A 116 -3.60 3.92 1.20
C GLY A 116 -3.03 5.06 0.36
N PHE A 117 -1.76 4.98 -0.02
CA PHE A 117 -1.11 5.96 -0.89
C PHE A 117 -1.09 5.46 -2.32
N ALA A 118 -1.45 6.32 -3.28
CA ALA A 118 -1.40 5.98 -4.71
C ALA A 118 -2.17 4.69 -5.07
N CYS A 119 -3.31 4.44 -4.40
CA CYS A 119 -4.04 3.17 -4.49
C CYS A 119 -4.74 3.01 -5.85
N PRO A 120 -4.39 2.01 -6.67
CA PRO A 120 -5.20 1.68 -7.85
C PRO A 120 -6.57 1.15 -7.43
N ARG A 121 -7.53 1.14 -8.35
CA ARG A 121 -8.85 0.54 -8.12
C ARG A 121 -8.74 -0.97 -7.93
N ILE A 122 -9.62 -1.48 -7.08
CA ILE A 122 -9.48 -2.84 -6.53
C ILE A 122 -10.54 -3.77 -7.11
N GLY A 123 -11.77 -3.31 -7.23
CA GLY A 123 -12.91 -4.16 -7.56
C GLY A 123 -14.09 -3.39 -8.13
N ASP A 124 -15.21 -4.11 -8.25
CA ASP A 124 -16.46 -3.61 -8.81
C ASP A 124 -17.41 -2.99 -7.77
N GLU A 125 -18.58 -2.59 -8.25
CA GLU A 125 -19.68 -2.06 -7.43
C GLU A 125 -20.11 -3.03 -6.31
N GLY A 126 -19.97 -4.35 -6.51
CA GLY A 126 -20.24 -5.34 -5.47
C GLY A 126 -19.24 -5.24 -4.33
N PHE A 127 -17.95 -5.10 -4.66
CA PHE A 127 -16.89 -4.86 -3.68
C PHE A 127 -17.10 -3.54 -2.93
N LEU A 128 -17.47 -2.45 -3.63
CA LEU A 128 -17.80 -1.17 -2.99
C LEU A 128 -18.92 -1.29 -1.96
N LYS A 129 -20.00 -2.01 -2.29
CA LYS A 129 -21.14 -2.22 -1.37
C LYS A 129 -20.70 -2.98 -0.12
N VAL A 130 -19.97 -4.09 -0.30
CA VAL A 130 -19.40 -4.83 0.84
C VAL A 130 -18.59 -3.89 1.73
N VAL A 131 -17.63 -3.14 1.18
CA VAL A 131 -16.78 -2.23 1.95
C VAL A 131 -17.61 -1.15 2.66
N SER A 132 -18.62 -0.60 2.00
CA SER A 132 -19.47 0.47 2.54
C SER A 132 -20.33 0.00 3.71
N ASP A 133 -20.72 -1.27 3.73
CA ASP A 133 -21.54 -1.84 4.80
C ASP A 133 -20.73 -2.28 6.04
N LEU A 134 -19.40 -2.32 5.93
CA LEU A 134 -18.50 -2.66 7.05
C LEU A 134 -18.30 -1.45 7.97
N GLY A 135 -19.22 -1.22 8.91
CA GLY A 135 -19.21 -0.03 9.78
C GLY A 135 -17.97 0.19 10.68
N ASN A 136 -17.10 -0.82 10.85
CA ASN A 136 -15.82 -0.70 11.57
C ASN A 136 -14.63 -0.45 10.64
N LEU A 137 -14.85 -0.35 9.33
CA LEU A 137 -13.81 -0.13 8.34
C LEU A 137 -13.83 1.34 7.89
N HIS A 138 -12.66 1.98 7.96
CA HIS A 138 -12.44 3.32 7.42
C HIS A 138 -11.30 3.26 6.42
N VAL A 139 -11.50 3.81 5.22
CA VAL A 139 -10.49 3.80 4.17
C VAL A 139 -10.25 5.23 3.71
N LEU A 140 -9.01 5.71 3.91
CA LEU A 140 -8.53 6.97 3.36
C LEU A 140 -7.54 6.68 2.24
N ARG A 141 -7.90 7.05 1.01
CA ARG A 141 -7.02 7.00 -0.15
C ARG A 141 -6.38 8.38 -0.35
N ILE A 142 -5.07 8.43 -0.25
CA ILE A 142 -4.28 9.60 -0.59
C ILE A 142 -3.89 9.47 -2.07
N SER A 143 -4.32 10.43 -2.88
CA SER A 143 -4.02 10.48 -4.32
C SER A 143 -3.26 11.76 -4.66
N ASN A 144 -2.34 11.68 -5.62
CA ASN A 144 -1.61 12.83 -6.14
C ASN A 144 -2.19 13.23 -7.49
N ASN A 145 -2.51 14.52 -7.66
CA ASN A 145 -3.33 15.02 -8.76
C ASN A 145 -2.87 14.54 -10.16
N THR A 146 -1.57 14.45 -10.40
CA THR A 146 -1.01 14.02 -11.69
C THR A 146 -0.53 12.58 -11.74
N ASP A 147 -0.67 11.82 -10.65
CA ASP A 147 -0.39 10.40 -10.64
C ASP A 147 -1.54 9.65 -11.35
N PRO A 148 -1.26 8.89 -12.43
CA PRO A 148 -2.29 8.14 -13.13
C PRO A 148 -2.73 6.89 -12.36
N VAL A 149 -1.91 6.33 -11.46
CA VAL A 149 -2.15 5.00 -10.86
C VAL A 149 -3.47 4.92 -10.09
N PRO A 150 -3.88 5.92 -9.28
CA PRO A 150 -5.17 5.88 -8.59
C PRO A 150 -6.39 5.80 -9.53
N ARG A 151 -6.22 6.15 -10.80
CA ARG A 151 -7.30 6.13 -11.81
C ARG A 151 -7.33 4.82 -12.61
N LEU A 152 -6.40 3.90 -12.32
CA LEU A 152 -6.26 2.61 -12.99
C LEU A 152 -6.76 1.47 -12.09
N PRO A 153 -7.42 0.44 -12.64
CA PRO A 153 -7.98 0.37 -14.00
C PRO A 153 -9.00 1.47 -14.28
N GLU A 154 -9.07 1.96 -15.54
CA GLU A 154 -10.09 2.94 -15.92
C GLU A 154 -11.50 2.34 -15.80
N THR A 155 -12.43 3.15 -15.30
CA THR A 155 -13.85 2.78 -15.25
C THR A 155 -14.45 2.85 -16.64
N THR A 156 -14.78 1.70 -17.22
CA THR A 156 -15.51 1.60 -18.50
C THR A 156 -16.67 0.61 -18.38
N ILE A 157 -17.53 0.54 -19.40
CA ILE A 157 -18.59 -0.48 -19.46
C ILE A 157 -18.00 -1.89 -19.42
N ALA A 158 -16.82 -2.10 -20.02
CA ALA A 158 -16.13 -3.40 -20.05
C ALA A 158 -15.31 -3.66 -18.77
N THR A 159 -14.89 -2.60 -18.07
CA THR A 159 -14.06 -2.65 -16.86
C THR A 159 -14.69 -1.76 -15.77
N PRO A 160 -15.81 -2.17 -15.14
CA PRO A 160 -16.55 -1.34 -14.19
C PRO A 160 -15.88 -1.32 -12.80
N TYR A 161 -14.58 -1.02 -12.76
CA TYR A 161 -13.86 -0.78 -11.51
C TYR A 161 -14.32 0.52 -10.88
N VAL A 162 -14.45 0.52 -9.55
CA VAL A 162 -14.87 1.69 -8.78
C VAL A 162 -13.88 1.96 -7.65
N ASP A 163 -13.83 3.22 -7.24
CA ASP A 163 -13.09 3.66 -6.07
C ASP A 163 -13.86 3.29 -4.78
N VAL A 164 -13.13 2.97 -3.70
CA VAL A 164 -13.69 2.67 -2.38
C VAL A 164 -13.05 3.54 -1.31
N GLY A 165 -13.82 3.94 -0.30
CA GLY A 165 -13.36 4.85 0.76
C GLY A 165 -13.31 6.33 0.34
N GLU A 166 -12.84 7.15 1.26
CA GLU A 166 -12.72 8.61 1.10
C GLU A 166 -11.40 8.98 0.43
N GLU A 167 -11.41 10.03 -0.40
CA GLU A 167 -10.22 10.51 -1.11
C GLU A 167 -9.68 11.81 -0.49
N LEU A 168 -8.38 11.80 -0.17
CA LEU A 168 -7.60 12.99 0.11
C LEU A 168 -6.66 13.26 -1.07
N MET A 169 -7.03 14.22 -1.91
CA MET A 169 -6.23 14.59 -3.07
C MET A 169 -5.19 15.68 -2.72
N ILE A 170 -3.92 15.39 -2.97
CA ILE A 170 -2.79 16.31 -2.86
C ILE A 170 -2.31 16.76 -4.25
N ASN A 171 -1.63 17.91 -4.32
CA ASN A 171 -1.05 18.40 -5.57
C ASN A 171 0.42 18.76 -5.39
N THR A 172 1.30 17.78 -5.61
CA THR A 172 2.75 17.94 -5.46
C THR A 172 3.37 18.91 -6.48
N LEU A 173 2.71 19.18 -7.62
CA LEU A 173 3.17 20.19 -8.58
C LEU A 173 3.10 21.62 -8.05
N LYS A 174 2.51 21.84 -6.87
CA LYS A 174 2.55 23.14 -6.20
C LYS A 174 3.76 23.32 -5.30
N SER A 175 4.47 22.25 -4.98
CA SER A 175 5.68 22.34 -4.17
C SER A 175 6.77 23.09 -4.93
N PRO A 176 7.28 24.20 -4.40
CA PRO A 176 8.40 24.91 -5.01
C PRO A 176 9.72 24.14 -4.89
N TYR A 177 9.74 23.05 -4.13
CA TYR A 177 10.92 22.22 -3.86
C TYR A 177 11.08 21.06 -4.85
N LEU A 178 10.04 20.74 -5.61
CA LEU A 178 10.06 19.65 -6.59
C LEU A 178 10.34 20.19 -7.99
N LYS A 179 11.05 19.40 -8.80
CA LYS A 179 11.20 19.64 -10.22
C LYS A 179 9.82 19.61 -10.87
N HIS A 180 9.59 20.55 -11.78
CA HIS A 180 8.43 20.51 -12.66
C HIS A 180 8.84 19.87 -13.98
N PRO A 181 8.04 18.95 -14.53
CA PRO A 181 8.37 18.38 -15.82
C PRO A 181 8.35 19.47 -16.90
N ASP A 182 9.47 19.64 -17.59
CA ASP A 182 9.61 20.54 -18.74
C ASP A 182 8.86 20.04 -20.01
N SER A 183 8.15 18.91 -19.93
CA SER A 183 7.56 18.22 -21.08
C SER A 183 6.16 17.65 -20.83
N GLU A 184 5.41 17.39 -21.91
CA GLU A 184 4.11 16.70 -21.92
C GLU A 184 4.15 15.22 -21.46
N ARG A 185 5.32 14.67 -21.10
CA ARG A 185 5.43 13.31 -20.59
C ARG A 185 5.06 13.26 -19.10
N VAL A 186 4.27 12.25 -18.74
CA VAL A 186 3.95 11.95 -17.34
C VAL A 186 5.26 11.65 -16.59
N ASP A 187 5.57 12.48 -15.61
CA ASP A 187 6.69 12.25 -14.70
C ASP A 187 6.30 11.20 -13.66
N LEU A 188 6.75 9.95 -13.83
CA LEU A 188 6.43 8.86 -12.92
C LEU A 188 6.99 9.05 -11.50
N THR A 189 7.84 10.05 -11.25
CA THR A 189 8.26 10.39 -9.88
C THR A 189 7.08 10.84 -9.01
N VAL A 190 5.99 11.37 -9.59
CA VAL A 190 4.79 11.73 -8.83
C VAL A 190 4.11 10.54 -8.16
N HIS A 191 4.40 9.33 -8.63
CA HIS A 191 3.94 8.09 -8.03
C HIS A 191 4.78 7.64 -6.83
N ASN A 192 5.98 8.21 -6.61
CA ASN A 192 6.87 7.77 -5.55
C ASN A 192 6.29 8.08 -4.15
N LEU A 193 6.40 7.13 -3.21
CA LEU A 193 5.87 7.29 -1.86
C LEU A 193 6.46 8.52 -1.13
N GLU A 194 7.75 8.80 -1.28
CA GLU A 194 8.38 9.95 -0.62
C GLU A 194 7.89 11.29 -1.18
N VAL A 195 7.53 11.32 -2.47
CA VAL A 195 6.86 12.47 -3.09
C VAL A 195 5.43 12.63 -2.56
N TYR A 196 4.70 11.53 -2.35
CA TYR A 196 3.40 11.54 -1.69
C TYR A 196 3.47 12.08 -0.25
N LEU A 197 4.43 11.59 0.55
CA LEU A 197 4.62 12.02 1.93
C LEU A 197 5.09 13.48 2.03
N HIS A 198 5.91 13.93 1.08
CA HIS A 198 6.23 15.35 0.91
C HIS A 198 4.97 16.18 0.61
N GLY A 199 4.12 15.69 -0.28
CA GLY A 199 2.83 16.32 -0.57
C GLY A 199 1.92 16.42 0.65
N VAL A 200 1.75 15.34 1.41
CA VAL A 200 0.97 15.34 2.67
C VAL A 200 1.54 16.33 3.69
N ALA A 201 2.86 16.50 3.72
CA ALA A 201 3.53 17.39 4.67
C ALA A 201 3.33 18.89 4.38
N GLY A 202 2.87 19.29 3.19
CA GLY A 202 2.70 20.72 2.87
C GLY A 202 1.61 21.11 1.89
N SER A 203 0.71 20.19 1.51
CA SER A 203 -0.40 20.46 0.61
C SER A 203 -1.61 21.03 1.37
N HIS A 204 -2.08 22.22 0.98
CA HIS A 204 -3.32 22.84 1.48
C HIS A 204 -4.54 22.56 0.58
N GLY A 205 -4.60 21.34 0.04
CA GLY A 205 -5.61 20.92 -0.93
C GLY A 205 -5.22 21.23 -2.38
N ILE A 206 -6.03 20.74 -3.32
CA ILE A 206 -5.71 20.82 -4.76
C ILE A 206 -5.50 22.25 -5.27
N ASP A 207 -6.30 23.19 -4.76
CA ASP A 207 -6.30 24.61 -5.14
C ASP A 207 -5.55 25.51 -4.14
N GLY A 208 -5.15 24.99 -2.97
CA GLY A 208 -4.37 25.74 -1.98
C GLY A 208 -2.89 25.92 -2.35
N ASP A 209 -2.22 26.87 -1.71
CA ASP A 209 -0.77 27.06 -1.83
C ASP A 209 -0.01 25.93 -1.13
N PHE A 210 1.26 25.74 -1.50
CA PHE A 210 2.12 24.74 -0.86
C PHE A 210 3.01 25.39 0.20
N GLU A 211 2.88 24.95 1.44
CA GLU A 211 3.71 25.37 2.57
C GLU A 211 3.87 24.20 3.54
N MET A 212 5.10 23.96 3.99
CA MET A 212 5.39 22.82 4.88
C MET A 212 4.81 23.06 6.27
N GLU A 213 3.87 22.22 6.69
CA GLU A 213 3.23 22.27 8.00
C GLU A 213 3.96 21.41 9.06
N VAL A 214 4.86 20.55 8.61
CA VAL A 214 5.68 19.69 9.47
C VAL A 214 7.15 19.76 9.05
N ASN A 215 8.04 19.57 10.03
CA ASN A 215 9.48 19.48 9.79
C ASN A 215 9.84 18.13 9.19
N ARG A 216 9.61 17.96 7.88
CA ARG A 216 9.99 16.78 7.10
C ARG A 216 11.21 17.12 6.23
N ASP A 217 12.29 16.35 6.38
CA ASP A 217 13.51 16.56 5.60
C ASP A 217 13.25 16.29 4.10
N PHE A 218 13.58 17.28 3.26
CA PHE A 218 13.41 17.18 1.82
C PHE A 218 14.23 16.06 1.20
N SER A 219 15.38 15.70 1.76
CA SER A 219 16.26 14.66 1.20
C SER A 219 15.56 13.31 1.06
N LEU A 220 14.54 13.04 1.88
CA LEU A 220 13.75 11.81 1.80
C LEU A 220 13.12 11.62 0.42
N VAL A 221 12.69 12.69 -0.26
CA VAL A 221 12.16 12.65 -1.63
C VAL A 221 13.14 11.98 -2.59
N ASN A 222 14.43 12.29 -2.48
CA ASN A 222 15.46 11.79 -3.37
C ASN A 222 16.00 10.40 -2.98
N LYS A 223 15.40 9.69 -1.99
CA LYS A 223 15.83 8.31 -1.63
C LYS A 223 15.97 7.43 -2.87
N MET A 224 14.92 7.39 -3.69
CA MET A 224 14.81 6.55 -4.89
C MET A 224 14.40 7.36 -6.12
N THR A 225 14.59 8.69 -6.08
CA THR A 225 14.23 9.60 -7.17
C THR A 225 15.28 10.70 -7.31
N ASP A 226 15.18 11.49 -8.36
CA ASP A 226 15.86 12.79 -8.46
C ASP A 226 14.82 13.92 -8.65
N ALA A 227 13.80 13.94 -7.79
CA ALA A 227 12.62 14.79 -7.96
C ALA A 227 12.75 16.19 -7.32
N LEU A 228 13.74 16.42 -6.46
CA LEU A 228 13.98 17.75 -5.87
C LEU A 228 14.68 18.70 -6.85
N ILE A 229 14.42 20.01 -6.75
CA ILE A 229 15.13 21.03 -7.54
C ILE A 229 16.63 21.02 -7.26
N ASP A 230 17.43 21.25 -8.31
CA ASP A 230 18.89 21.13 -8.24
C ASP A 230 19.54 22.17 -7.30
N THR A 231 18.88 23.31 -7.08
CA THR A 231 19.38 24.37 -6.17
C THR A 231 19.41 23.96 -4.70
N LEU A 232 18.70 22.88 -4.32
CA LEU A 232 18.78 22.30 -2.98
C LEU A 232 20.08 21.49 -2.76
N LEU A 233 20.83 21.17 -3.83
CA LEU A 233 22.10 20.44 -3.77
C LEU A 233 21.99 19.07 -3.07
N ILE A 234 20.83 18.42 -3.17
CA ILE A 234 20.57 17.09 -2.64
C ILE A 234 20.78 16.05 -3.74
N THR A 235 21.65 15.08 -3.50
CA THR A 235 21.93 13.99 -4.45
C THR A 235 20.66 13.18 -4.73
N GLY A 236 20.30 13.01 -6.00
CA GLY A 236 19.25 12.09 -6.42
C GLY A 236 19.64 10.62 -6.26
N ASN A 237 18.64 9.76 -6.04
CA ASN A 237 18.76 8.31 -5.89
C ASN A 237 19.83 7.90 -4.87
N TRP A 238 19.87 8.60 -3.74
CA TRP A 238 20.96 8.45 -2.79
C TRP A 238 20.85 7.19 -1.94
N TRP A 239 19.66 6.58 -1.79
CA TRP A 239 19.48 5.40 -0.96
C TRP A 239 20.16 4.20 -1.61
N THR A 240 21.27 3.79 -1.03
CA THR A 240 21.96 2.55 -1.35
C THR A 240 22.66 2.03 -0.08
N PRO A 241 22.64 0.72 0.19
CA PRO A 241 23.45 0.17 1.27
C PRO A 241 24.93 0.50 1.08
N GLU A 242 25.67 0.63 2.17
CA GLU A 242 27.12 0.87 2.10
C GLU A 242 27.78 -0.20 1.22
N ASN A 243 28.58 0.24 0.24
CA ASN A 243 29.22 -0.63 -0.75
C ASN A 243 28.26 -1.60 -1.47
N LYS A 244 26.96 -1.25 -1.57
CA LYS A 244 25.90 -2.16 -2.07
C LYS A 244 25.87 -3.49 -1.33
N SER A 245 26.02 -3.45 -0.01
CA SER A 245 26.02 -4.60 0.88
C SER A 245 27.24 -5.52 0.75
N MET A 246 28.29 -5.07 0.05
CA MET A 246 29.58 -5.77 0.06
C MET A 246 30.32 -5.48 1.36
N VAL A 247 30.73 -6.53 2.06
CA VAL A 247 31.47 -6.44 3.33
C VAL A 247 32.81 -7.17 3.18
N GLN A 248 33.88 -6.57 3.68
CA GLN A 248 35.21 -7.19 3.72
C GLN A 248 35.37 -8.01 5.00
N ASN A 249 35.72 -9.29 4.86
CA ASN A 249 36.06 -10.17 5.96
C ASN A 249 37.47 -9.90 6.50
N ASP A 250 37.77 -10.40 7.70
CA ASP A 250 39.09 -10.29 8.35
C ASP A 250 40.26 -10.84 7.51
N ASN A 251 40.00 -11.81 6.63
CA ASN A 251 40.99 -12.39 5.72
C ASN A 251 41.19 -11.57 4.42
N GLY A 252 40.52 -10.43 4.29
CA GLY A 252 40.58 -9.53 3.15
C GLY A 252 39.64 -9.88 2.00
N SER A 253 38.89 -10.99 2.05
CA SER A 253 37.91 -11.34 1.03
C SER A 253 36.65 -10.48 1.15
N TRP A 254 35.96 -10.26 0.03
CA TRP A 254 34.69 -9.52 -0.01
C TRP A 254 33.52 -10.48 -0.23
N VAL A 255 32.46 -10.31 0.54
CA VAL A 255 31.23 -11.12 0.46
C VAL A 255 30.01 -10.20 0.37
N LEU A 256 28.98 -10.66 -0.33
CA LEU A 256 27.70 -9.98 -0.39
C LEU A 256 26.90 -10.35 0.87
N MET A 257 26.65 -9.37 1.72
CA MET A 257 25.83 -9.48 2.93
C MET A 257 24.60 -8.60 2.78
N ASP A 258 23.73 -8.98 1.86
CA ASP A 258 22.50 -8.27 1.47
C ASP A 258 21.24 -8.76 2.20
N HIS A 259 21.42 -9.63 3.20
CA HIS A 259 20.36 -10.12 4.07
C HIS A 259 20.87 -10.23 5.51
N GLU A 260 19.97 -9.96 6.46
CA GLU A 260 20.13 -10.38 7.85
C GLU A 260 19.46 -11.74 8.01
N ARG A 261 20.02 -12.61 8.84
CA ARG A 261 19.34 -13.86 9.20
C ARG A 261 18.31 -13.52 10.26
N ASP A 262 17.04 -13.57 9.88
CA ASP A 262 15.96 -13.71 10.84
C ASP A 262 15.86 -15.20 11.18
N ASP A 263 16.22 -15.55 12.41
CA ASP A 263 15.83 -16.84 12.95
C ASP A 263 14.34 -16.68 13.30
N ASP A 264 13.44 -16.98 12.35
CA ASP A 264 11.97 -17.03 12.51
C ASP A 264 11.57 -18.14 13.51
N ASP A 265 12.11 -18.10 14.72
CA ASP A 265 11.50 -18.75 15.88
C ASP A 265 10.39 -17.78 16.32
N ASP A 266 9.14 -18.21 16.13
CA ASP A 266 7.93 -17.56 16.66
C ASP A 266 8.27 -16.79 17.93
N LEU A 267 7.98 -15.49 17.96
CA LEU A 267 7.98 -14.71 19.19
C LEU A 267 7.01 -15.41 20.15
N SER A 268 7.55 -16.34 20.95
CA SER A 268 6.81 -17.01 22.02
C SER A 268 6.46 -15.96 23.07
N LEU A 269 5.36 -15.26 22.83
CA LEU A 269 4.71 -14.34 23.76
C LEU A 269 3.73 -15.12 24.64
#